data_AF-A0A920HWQ9-F1
#
_entry.id   AF-A0A920HWQ9-F1
#
_cell.length_a   1.000
_cell.length_b   1.000
_cell.length_c   1.000
_cell.angle_alpha   90.00
_cell.angle_beta   90.00
_cell.angle_gamma   90.00
#
_symmetry.space_group_name_H-M   'P 1'
#
loop_
_entity.id
_entity.type
_entity.pdbx_description
1 polymer ?
#
loop_
_entity_poly.entity_id
_entity_poly.type
_entity_poly.pdbx_seq_one_letter_code
_entity_poly.pdbx_strand_id
1 'polypeptide(L)' 'MKISYNWLKDYLNVKIEPEIVSRYLTDIGLEVEKIEQIESVKGV' A
#
# COMPACT_ATOMS: atom_id res chain seq x y z
N MET A 1 9.92 -0.63 6.66
CA MET A 1 9.05 -1.84 6.77
C MET A 1 8.32 -2.02 5.45
N LYS A 2 8.00 -3.25 5.02
CA LYS A 2 7.17 -3.48 3.82
C LYS A 2 5.75 -3.87 4.25
N ILE A 3 4.75 -3.20 3.69
CA ILE A 3 3.34 -3.49 3.93
C ILE A 3 2.70 -3.81 2.58
N SER A 4 2.01 -4.95 2.49
CA SER A 4 1.23 -5.27 1.31
C SER A 4 -0.03 -4.41 1.28
N TYR A 5 -0.16 -3.59 0.24
CA TYR A 5 -1.36 -2.80 0.01
C TYR A 5 -2.61 -3.68 -0.20
N ASN A 6 -2.46 -4.86 -0.82
CA ASN A 6 -3.58 -5.80 -0.95
C ASN A 6 -4.03 -6.33 0.42
N TRP A 7 -3.09 -6.75 1.27
CA TRP A 7 -3.42 -7.18 2.63
C TRP A 7 -4.14 -6.09 3.43
N LEU A 8 -3.69 -4.84 3.31
CA LEU A 8 -4.31 -3.71 4.00
C LEU A 8 -5.74 -3.43 3.51
N LYS A 9 -5.98 -3.53 2.18
CA LYS A 9 -7.31 -3.42 1.60
C LYS A 9 -8.25 -4.51 2.09
N ASP A 10 -7.80 -5.76 2.14
CA ASP A 10 -8.61 -6.89 2.62
C ASP A 10 -8.93 -6.74 4.11
N TYR A 11 -7.96 -6.29 4.92
CA TYR A 11 -8.14 -6.10 6.35
C TYR A 11 -9.12 -4.97 6.69
N LEU A 12 -9.05 -3.84 5.98
CA LEU A 12 -9.88 -2.65 6.25
C LEU A 12 -11.13 -2.58 5.37
N ASN A 13 -11.26 -3.46 4.37
CA ASN A 13 -12.30 -3.43 3.33
C ASN A 13 -12.42 -2.05 2.64
N VAL A 14 -11.28 -1.48 2.25
CA VAL A 14 -11.21 -0.12 1.66
C VAL A 14 -10.84 -0.17 0.17
N LYS A 15 -11.40 0.78 -0.60
CA LYS A 15 -11.12 0.96 -2.05
C LYS A 15 -10.47 2.33 -2.30
N ILE A 16 -9.34 2.57 -1.64
CA ILE A 16 -8.64 3.86 -1.69
C ILE A 16 -7.31 3.64 -2.40
N GLU A 17 -6.94 4.49 -3.35
CA GLU A 17 -5.69 4.36 -4.12
C GLU A 17 -4.43 4.35 -3.22
N PRO A 18 -3.37 3.60 -3.61
CA PRO A 18 -2.17 3.43 -2.79
C PRO A 18 -1.46 4.76 -2.48
N GLU A 19 -1.56 5.74 -3.38
CA GLU A 19 -0.99 7.09 -3.20
C GLU A 19 -1.71 7.90 -2.12
N ILE A 20 -3.00 7.64 -1.90
CA ILE A 20 -3.77 8.29 -0.82
C ILE A 20 -3.50 7.58 0.50
N VAL A 21 -3.39 6.25 0.47
CA VAL A 21 -3.00 5.46 1.65
C VAL A 21 -1.62 5.91 2.17
N SER A 22 -0.66 6.21 1.30
CA SER A 22 0.66 6.69 1.74
C SER A 22 0.60 8.04 2.45
N ARG A 23 -0.26 8.95 1.99
CA ARG A 23 -0.52 10.23 2.67
C ARG A 23 -1.10 10.00 4.06
N TYR A 24 -2.13 9.16 4.18
CA TYR A 24 -2.73 8.86 5.48
C TYR A 24 -1.76 8.19 6.45
N LEU A 25 -0.91 7.28 5.97
CA LEU A 25 0.15 6.70 6.79
C LEU A 25 1.11 7.79 7.30
N THR A 26 1.52 8.71 6.42
CA THR A 26 2.41 9.83 6.80
C THR A 26 1.73 10.77 7.81
N ASP A 27 0.45 11.09 7.63
CA ASP A 27 -0.32 11.96 8.52
C ASP A 27 -0.41 11.40 9.95
N ILE A 28 -0.39 10.07 10.11
CA ILE A 28 -0.39 9.41 11.43
C ILE A 28 1.01 9.08 11.96
N GLY A 29 2.06 9.58 11.31
CA GLY A 29 3.46 9.42 11.73
C GLY A 29 4.16 8.15 11.20
N LEU A 30 3.59 7.48 10.19
CA LEU A 30 4.22 6.35 9.49
C LEU A 30 4.75 6.83 8.13
N GLU A 31 5.99 7.32 8.10
CA GLU A 31 6.64 7.78 6.88
C GLU A 31 6.72 6.69 5.81
N VAL A 32 6.33 7.04 4.57
CA VAL A 32 6.36 6.14 3.41
C VAL A 32 7.43 6.61 2.44
N GLU A 33 8.55 5.88 2.39
CA GLU A 33 9.69 6.23 1.53
C GLU A 33 9.45 5.88 0.05
N LYS A 34 8.74 4.78 -0.23
CA LYS A 34 8.52 4.28 -1.60
C LYS A 34 7.27 3.42 -1.70
N ILE A 35 6.57 3.56 -2.82
CA ILE A 35 5.52 2.64 -3.25
C ILE A 35 6.09 1.80 -4.39
N GLU A 36 5.98 0.47 -4.28
CA GLU A 36 6.47 -0.47 -5.29
C GLU A 36 5.31 -1.33 -5.80
N GLN A 37 5.08 -1.31 -7.12
CA GLN A 37 4.18 -2.27 -7.74
C GLN A 37 4.92 -3.59 -7.92
N ILE A 38 4.39 -4.63 -7.30
CA ILE A 38 4.95 -5.98 -7.36
C ILE A 38 4.01 -6.83 -8.20
N GLU A 39 4.50 -7.32 -9.33
CA GLU A 39 3.79 -8.35 -10.10
C GLU A 39 3.97 -9.70 -9.41
N SER A 40 2.86 -10.33 -9.02
CA SER A 40 2.90 -11.66 -8.40
C SER A 40 3.17 -12.77 -9.39
N VAL A 41 3.12 -12.48 -10.70
CA VAL A 41 3.37 -13.45 -11.77
C VAL A 41 4.40 -12.88 -12.73
N LYS A 42 5.59 -13.49 -12.78
CA LYS A 42 6.57 -13.22 -13.84
C LYS A 42 6.07 -13.87 -15.13
N GLY A 43 5.57 -13.07 -16.06
CA GLY A 43 5.46 -13.43 -17.47
C GLY A 43 4.36 -14.44 -17.82
N VAL A 44 3.58 -14.07 -18.82
CA VAL A 44 3.36 -14.97 -19.96
C VAL A 44 4.47 -14.74 -20.97
#